data_AF-A0A381ZI50-F1
#
_entry.id   AF-A0A381ZI50-F1
#
_cell.length_a   1.000
_cell.length_b   1.000
_cell.length_c   1.000
_cell.angle_alpha   90.00
_cell.angle_beta   90.00
_cell.angle_gamma   90.00
#
_symmetry.space_group_name_H-M   'P 1'
#
loop_
_entity.id
_entity.type
_entity.pdbx_description
1 polymer ?
#
loop_
_entity_poly.entity_id
_entity_poly.type
_entity_poly.pdbx_seq_one_letter_code
_entity_poly.pdbx_strand_id
1 'polypeptide(L)'
;TTGNKSEAAVGYSTLYGDTVGAYAPIKDVYKTVVYELVRWRNERDGAPVVPVSILEKAPSAELRPNQRDDDSLPRYEVLDPLLEAYIEGDRTRVELVSDGFDADLVEEVVRLVDRAEFKRRQNPPGVRVTQKGFGRDRRLPLVNRYRG
;
A
#
# COMPACT_ATOMS: atom_id res chain seq x y z
N THR A 1 -0.93 -2.38 14.57
CA THR A 1 -1.59 -2.58 13.26
C THR A 1 -0.66 -3.36 12.37
N THR A 2 -1.21 -4.02 11.35
CA THR A 2 -0.46 -4.79 10.35
C THR A 2 -0.58 -4.19 8.94
N GLY A 3 -1.06 -2.95 8.83
CA GLY A 3 -1.23 -2.28 7.54
C GLY A 3 0.11 -1.97 6.88
N ASN A 4 0.22 -2.27 5.59
CA ASN A 4 1.42 -2.01 4.79
C ASN A 4 1.33 -0.69 4.01
N LYS A 5 2.42 -0.30 3.32
CA LYS A 5 2.49 0.96 2.59
C LYS A 5 1.50 1.05 1.43
N SER A 6 1.29 -0.05 0.69
CA SER A 6 0.36 -0.12 -0.44
C SER A 6 -1.09 0.11 0.02
N GLU A 7 -1.51 -0.58 1.08
CA GLU A 7 -2.84 -0.41 1.70
C GLU A 7 -3.03 1.02 2.22
N ALA A 8 -2.04 1.55 2.94
CA ALA A 8 -2.09 2.92 3.45
C ALA A 8 -2.10 3.97 2.33
N ALA A 9 -1.42 3.71 1.22
CA ALA A 9 -1.34 4.60 0.08
C ALA A 9 -2.71 4.82 -0.55
N VAL A 10 -3.40 3.75 -0.93
CA VAL A 10 -4.71 3.85 -1.59
C VAL A 10 -5.88 3.92 -0.60
N GLY A 11 -5.60 3.85 0.71
CA GLY A 11 -6.61 3.91 1.77
C GLY A 11 -7.45 2.63 1.84
N TYR A 12 -6.86 1.49 1.49
CA TYR A 12 -7.44 0.16 1.63
C TYR A 12 -7.38 -0.30 3.08
N SER A 13 -8.17 0.39 3.91
CA SER A 13 -8.26 0.15 5.33
C SER A 13 -9.60 0.59 5.88
N THR A 14 -9.99 -0.02 7.00
CA THR A 14 -11.15 0.36 7.79
C THR A 14 -10.66 1.20 8.97
N LEU A 15 -11.12 2.45 9.04
CA LEU A 15 -10.84 3.30 10.19
C LEU A 15 -11.42 2.65 11.44
N TYR A 16 -10.62 2.61 12.51
CA TYR A 16 -10.97 1.97 13.78
C TYR A 16 -11.16 0.45 13.70
N GLY A 17 -10.80 -0.17 12.57
CA GLY A 17 -10.66 -1.61 12.40
C GLY A 17 -9.18 -2.02 12.41
N ASP A 18 -8.69 -2.45 11.25
CA ASP A 18 -7.31 -2.89 11.02
C ASP A 18 -6.26 -1.80 11.31
N THR A 19 -6.67 -0.53 11.27
CA THR A 19 -5.81 0.63 11.57
C THR A 19 -5.55 0.85 13.07
N VAL A 20 -6.25 0.15 13.97
CA VAL A 20 -6.09 0.33 15.43
C VAL A 20 -4.79 -0.29 15.92
N GLY A 21 -4.03 0.49 16.70
CA GLY A 21 -2.84 0.02 17.40
C GLY A 21 -1.91 1.17 17.80
N ALA A 22 -0.94 0.88 18.68
CA ALA A 22 0.03 1.87 19.12
C ALA A 22 1.21 2.06 18.14
N TYR A 23 1.51 1.03 17.34
CA TYR A 23 2.63 1.02 16.40
C TYR A 23 2.29 0.15 15.17
N ALA A 24 2.84 0.54 14.02
CA ALA A 24 2.67 -0.15 12.74
C ALA A 24 4.04 -0.52 12.14
N PRO A 25 4.55 -1.75 12.41
CA PRO A 25 5.91 -2.15 12.06
C PRO A 25 6.22 -2.14 10.57
N ILE A 26 5.23 -2.41 9.73
CA ILE A 26 5.38 -2.54 8.28
C ILE A 26 4.68 -1.42 7.49
N LYS A 27 4.36 -0.29 8.16
CA LYS A 27 3.58 0.79 7.54
C LYS A 27 4.22 1.44 6.32
N ASP A 28 5.54 1.29 6.20
CA ASP A 28 6.34 1.87 5.12
C ASP A 28 6.99 0.78 4.26
N VAL A 29 6.44 -0.45 4.28
CA VAL A 29 6.88 -1.56 3.42
C VAL A 29 5.81 -1.81 2.37
N TYR A 30 6.16 -1.80 1.07
CA TYR A 30 5.23 -2.18 -0.01
C TYR A 30 4.82 -3.65 0.06
N LYS A 31 3.64 -3.99 -0.44
CA LYS A 31 3.10 -5.35 -0.34
C LYS A 31 3.98 -6.36 -1.07
N THR A 32 4.51 -6.03 -2.24
CA THR A 32 5.48 -6.87 -2.97
C THR A 32 6.70 -7.17 -2.10
N VAL A 33 7.25 -6.15 -1.44
CA VAL A 33 8.40 -6.29 -0.51
C VAL A 33 8.03 -7.10 0.73
N VAL A 34 6.80 -7.03 1.25
CA VAL A 34 6.35 -7.92 2.34
C VAL A 34 6.47 -9.39 1.92
N TYR A 35 6.03 -9.76 0.71
CA TYR A 35 6.18 -11.13 0.20
C TYR A 35 7.65 -11.55 0.08
N GLU A 36 8.52 -10.66 -0.40
CA GLU A 36 9.96 -10.90 -0.48
C GLU A 36 10.60 -11.12 0.90
N LEU A 37 10.26 -10.28 1.89
CA LEU A 37 10.75 -10.40 3.26
C LEU A 37 10.33 -11.71 3.91
N VAL A 38 9.10 -12.17 3.66
CA VAL A 38 8.64 -13.46 4.19
C VAL A 38 9.39 -14.62 3.56
N ARG A 39 9.60 -14.62 2.23
CA ARG A 39 10.41 -15.65 1.54
C ARG A 39 11.82 -15.70 2.12
N TRP A 40 12.48 -14.55 2.17
CA TRP A 40 13.81 -14.41 2.77
C TRP A 40 13.85 -14.87 4.24
N ARG A 41 12.81 -14.60 5.04
CA ARG A 41 12.75 -15.02 6.45
C ARG A 41 12.65 -16.54 6.59
N ASN A 42 11.87 -17.16 5.72
CA ASN A 42 11.65 -18.61 5.71
C ASN A 42 12.90 -19.38 5.26
N GLU A 43 13.74 -18.79 4.40
CA GLU A 43 14.98 -19.41 3.92
C GLU A 43 16.11 -19.44 4.98
N ARG A 44 16.00 -18.67 6.07
CA ARG A 44 17.10 -18.46 7.03
C ARG A 44 17.31 -19.55 8.08
N ASP A 45 16.25 -20.09 8.68
CA ASP A 45 16.36 -20.81 9.97
C ASP A 45 15.97 -22.30 9.92
N GLY A 46 16.32 -23.01 8.85
CA GLY A 46 16.16 -24.48 8.73
C GLY A 46 14.73 -25.00 8.64
N ALA A 47 13.73 -24.20 9.05
CA ALA A 47 12.31 -24.44 8.89
C ALA A 47 11.55 -23.12 8.61
N PRO A 48 10.51 -23.14 7.76
CA PRO A 48 9.72 -21.95 7.47
C PRO A 48 8.93 -21.50 8.70
N VAL A 49 9.07 -20.23 9.08
CA VAL A 49 8.32 -19.61 10.19
C VAL A 49 6.92 -19.23 9.74
N VAL A 50 6.76 -18.78 8.50
CA VAL A 50 5.47 -18.45 7.89
C VAL A 50 5.04 -19.59 6.98
N PRO A 51 3.86 -20.19 7.18
CA PRO A 51 3.34 -21.26 6.32
C PRO A 51 3.29 -20.84 4.85
N VAL A 52 3.76 -21.72 3.95
CA VAL A 52 3.76 -21.49 2.50
C VAL A 52 2.35 -21.23 1.95
N SER A 53 1.34 -21.85 2.55
CA SER A 53 -0.07 -21.62 2.19
C SER A 53 -0.51 -20.16 2.33
N ILE A 54 0.10 -19.37 3.21
CA ILE A 54 -0.18 -17.93 3.35
C ILE A 54 0.39 -17.14 2.17
N LEU A 55 1.46 -17.61 1.55
CA LEU A 55 2.10 -16.97 0.39
C LEU A 55 1.41 -17.32 -0.93
N GLU A 56 0.86 -18.53 -1.02
CA GLU A 56 0.17 -19.03 -2.21
C GLU A 56 -1.32 -18.64 -2.24
N LYS A 57 -1.89 -18.35 -1.07
CA LYS A 57 -3.26 -17.84 -1.00
C LYS A 57 -3.33 -16.49 -1.70
N ALA A 58 -4.25 -16.38 -2.66
CA ALA A 58 -4.58 -15.10 -3.26
C ALA A 58 -4.91 -14.09 -2.16
N PRO A 59 -4.45 -12.83 -2.25
CA PRO A 59 -4.87 -11.79 -1.31
C PRO A 59 -6.40 -11.82 -1.21
N SER A 60 -6.90 -11.89 0.02
CA SER A 60 -8.32 -11.96 0.35
C SER A 60 -8.61 -11.03 1.55
N ALA A 61 -9.47 -10.03 1.37
CA ALA A 61 -10.08 -9.25 2.43
C ALA A 61 -11.18 -10.11 3.07
N GLU A 62 -10.79 -10.91 4.06
CA GLU A 62 -11.61 -11.96 4.70
C GLU A 62 -12.78 -11.46 5.58
N LEU A 63 -13.57 -10.47 5.15
CA LEU A 63 -14.67 -9.95 5.98
C LEU A 63 -16.07 -10.38 5.53
N ARG A 64 -16.24 -11.07 4.38
CA ARG A 64 -17.55 -11.64 3.97
C ARG A 64 -17.43 -12.94 3.15
N PRO A 65 -18.37 -13.92 3.34
CA PRO A 65 -18.51 -15.05 2.42
C PRO A 65 -18.76 -14.54 0.99
N ASN A 66 -18.01 -15.06 0.02
CA ASN A 66 -18.05 -14.70 -1.41
C ASN A 66 -17.47 -13.33 -1.81
N GLN A 67 -16.71 -12.65 -0.95
CA GLN A 67 -15.93 -11.49 -1.38
C GLN A 67 -14.76 -11.95 -2.27
N ARG A 68 -14.79 -11.57 -3.55
CA ARG A 68 -13.63 -11.68 -4.45
C ARG A 68 -12.79 -10.42 -4.29
N ASP A 69 -11.48 -10.59 -4.07
CA ASP A 69 -10.54 -9.46 -3.95
C ASP A 69 -10.28 -8.77 -5.28
N ASP A 70 -10.66 -9.42 -6.36
CA ASP A 70 -10.53 -8.99 -7.75
C ASP A 70 -11.31 -7.68 -8.05
N ASP A 71 -12.16 -7.21 -7.14
CA ASP A 71 -13.14 -6.13 -7.40
C ASP A 71 -12.70 -4.72 -6.98
N SER A 72 -11.52 -4.49 -6.39
CA SER A 72 -11.22 -3.15 -5.84
C SER A 72 -9.81 -2.59 -5.99
N LEU A 73 -8.78 -3.40 -6.25
CA LEU A 73 -7.43 -2.89 -6.51
C LEU A 73 -6.74 -3.68 -7.64
N PRO A 74 -5.85 -3.03 -8.41
CA PRO A 74 -4.95 -3.72 -9.32
C PRO A 74 -4.04 -4.69 -8.54
N ARG A 75 -3.50 -5.69 -9.25
CA ARG A 75 -2.49 -6.58 -8.66
C ARG A 75 -1.30 -5.79 -8.12
N TYR A 76 -0.74 -6.21 -6.98
CA TYR A 76 0.33 -5.48 -6.31
C TYR A 76 1.60 -5.33 -7.16
N GLU A 77 1.88 -6.28 -8.06
CA GLU A 77 3.01 -6.22 -9.00
C GLU A 77 2.87 -5.07 -10.01
N VAL A 78 1.66 -4.55 -10.19
CA VAL A 78 1.36 -3.38 -11.03
C VAL A 78 1.17 -2.13 -10.16
N LEU A 79 0.48 -2.26 -9.03
CA LEU A 79 0.16 -1.16 -8.13
C LEU A 79 1.41 -0.58 -7.45
N ASP A 80 2.28 -1.42 -6.89
CA ASP A 80 3.39 -0.96 -6.06
C ASP A 80 4.42 -0.14 -6.85
N PRO A 81 4.84 -0.53 -8.08
CA PRO A 81 5.72 0.30 -8.90
C PRO A 81 5.11 1.67 -9.25
N LEU A 82 3.81 1.73 -9.53
CA LEU A 82 3.10 2.99 -9.79
C LEU A 82 3.09 3.87 -8.54
N LEU A 83 2.78 3.28 -7.38
CA LEU A 83 2.79 3.97 -6.10
C LEU A 83 4.19 4.49 -5.74
N GLU A 84 5.24 3.71 -5.97
CA GLU A 84 6.64 4.11 -5.74
C GLU A 84 7.00 5.32 -6.61
N ALA A 85 6.71 5.25 -7.91
CA ALA A 85 6.96 6.35 -8.84
C ALA A 85 6.18 7.63 -8.46
N TYR A 86 4.89 7.50 -8.10
CA TYR A 86 4.04 8.63 -7.74
C TYR A 86 4.39 9.24 -6.38
N ILE A 87 4.63 8.41 -5.36
CA ILE A 87 4.84 8.87 -3.98
C ILE A 87 6.29 9.23 -3.75
N GLU A 88 7.22 8.33 -4.06
CA GLU A 88 8.64 8.52 -3.76
C GLU A 88 9.32 9.32 -4.85
N GLY A 89 9.05 8.99 -6.11
CA GLY A 89 9.61 9.67 -7.28
C GLY A 89 9.00 11.04 -7.61
N ASP A 90 7.91 11.45 -6.93
CA ASP A 90 7.14 12.68 -7.24
C ASP A 90 6.74 12.81 -8.72
N ARG A 91 6.58 11.68 -9.42
CA ARG A 91 6.21 11.67 -10.83
C ARG A 91 4.81 12.23 -11.01
N THR A 92 4.63 13.08 -12.01
CA THR A 92 3.32 13.59 -12.40
C THR A 92 2.51 12.52 -13.14
N ARG A 93 1.19 12.69 -13.25
CA ARG A 93 0.31 11.78 -14.02
C ARG A 93 0.80 11.60 -15.46
N VAL A 94 1.23 12.69 -16.10
CA VAL A 94 1.73 12.69 -17.49
C VAL A 94 3.03 11.89 -17.61
N GLU A 95 3.93 12.04 -16.65
CA GLU A 95 5.18 11.25 -16.63
C GLU A 95 4.90 9.76 -16.40
N LEU A 96 3.98 9.42 -15.48
CA LEU A 96 3.60 8.02 -15.24
C LEU A 96 3.04 7.35 -16.51
N VAL A 97 2.17 8.05 -17.25
CA VAL A 97 1.67 7.53 -18.53
C VAL A 97 2.81 7.41 -19.56
N SER A 98 3.73 8.36 -19.58
CA SER A 98 4.91 8.33 -20.45
C SER A 98 5.88 7.19 -20.10
N ASP A 99 5.93 6.78 -18.84
CA ASP A 99 6.70 5.64 -18.32
C ASP A 99 6.06 4.29 -18.69
N GLY A 100 4.89 4.30 -19.34
CA GLY A 100 4.22 3.11 -19.86
C GLY A 100 3.13 2.54 -18.95
N PHE A 101 2.74 3.26 -17.90
CA PHE A 101 1.56 2.88 -17.12
C PHE A 101 0.27 3.21 -17.88
N ASP A 102 -0.74 2.36 -17.72
CA ASP A 102 -2.07 2.59 -18.30
C ASP A 102 -2.70 3.88 -17.74
N ALA A 103 -3.31 4.69 -18.62
CA ALA A 103 -3.79 6.02 -18.26
C ALA A 103 -4.99 5.98 -17.29
N ASP A 104 -5.91 5.04 -17.50
CA ASP A 104 -7.08 4.88 -16.64
C ASP A 104 -6.67 4.40 -15.26
N LEU A 105 -5.70 3.47 -15.21
CA LEU A 105 -5.08 2.99 -13.98
C LEU A 105 -4.37 4.11 -13.20
N VAL A 106 -3.58 4.95 -13.87
CA VAL A 106 -2.89 6.09 -13.24
C VAL A 106 -3.92 7.04 -12.62
N GLU A 107 -4.96 7.40 -13.37
CA GLU A 107 -6.02 8.28 -12.88
C GLU A 107 -6.72 7.71 -11.64
N GLU A 108 -7.06 6.42 -11.70
CA GLU A 108 -7.71 5.74 -10.60
C GLU A 108 -6.85 5.71 -9.33
N VAL A 109 -5.59 5.25 -9.45
CA VAL A 109 -4.70 5.06 -8.30
C VAL A 109 -4.33 6.41 -7.68
N VAL A 110 -3.99 7.42 -8.50
CA VAL A 110 -3.68 8.76 -7.98
C VAL A 110 -4.86 9.34 -7.22
N ARG A 111 -6.08 9.20 -7.75
CA ARG A 111 -7.30 9.64 -7.08
C ARG A 111 -7.51 8.91 -5.74
N LEU A 112 -7.24 7.60 -5.68
CA LEU A 112 -7.31 6.84 -4.42
C LEU A 112 -6.29 7.37 -3.40
N VAL A 113 -5.04 7.61 -3.85
CA VAL A 113 -3.98 8.13 -2.98
C VAL A 113 -4.36 9.48 -2.39
N ASP A 114 -4.88 10.40 -3.19
CA ASP A 114 -5.22 11.74 -2.72
C ASP A 114 -6.41 11.71 -1.74
N ARG A 115 -7.42 10.87 -2.00
CA ARG A 115 -8.59 10.71 -1.12
C ARG A 115 -8.27 10.01 0.20
N ALA A 116 -7.20 9.23 0.27
CA ALA A 116 -6.84 8.45 1.45
C ALA A 116 -6.11 9.26 2.54
N GLU A 117 -5.85 10.56 2.33
CA GLU A 117 -5.10 11.40 3.28
C GLU A 117 -5.72 11.42 4.69
N PHE A 118 -7.05 11.49 4.79
CA PHE A 118 -7.74 11.50 6.09
C PHE A 118 -7.57 10.19 6.88
N LYS A 119 -7.41 9.06 6.19
CA LYS A 119 -7.11 7.78 6.84
C LYS A 119 -5.67 7.75 7.32
N ARG A 120 -4.72 8.15 6.45
CA ARG A 120 -3.29 8.14 6.78
C ARG A 120 -2.92 9.03 7.96
N ARG A 121 -3.60 10.17 8.13
CA ARG A 121 -3.37 11.06 9.28
C ARG A 121 -3.71 10.45 10.64
N GLN A 122 -4.54 9.40 10.66
CA GLN A 122 -4.96 8.70 11.87
C GLN A 122 -4.18 7.39 12.09
N ASN A 123 -3.32 7.01 11.16
CA ASN A 123 -2.50 5.81 11.31
C ASN A 123 -1.44 6.02 12.42
N PRO A 124 -1.16 4.97 13.21
CA PRO A 124 -0.15 5.07 14.26
C PRO A 124 1.27 5.28 13.72
N PRO A 125 2.21 5.67 14.59
CA PRO A 125 3.62 5.74 14.23
C PRO A 125 4.15 4.37 13.78
N GLY A 126 5.24 4.41 13.03
CA GLY A 126 5.91 3.22 12.49
C GLY A 126 7.25 3.62 11.89
N VAL A 127 8.10 2.63 11.64
CA VAL A 127 9.41 2.85 11.03
C VAL A 127 9.27 3.30 9.59
N ARG A 128 10.18 4.18 9.15
CA ARG A 128 10.37 4.52 7.75
C ARG A 128 11.54 3.69 7.22
N VAL A 129 11.34 3.01 6.10
CA VAL A 129 12.36 2.19 5.42
C VAL A 129 12.57 2.61 3.96
N THR A 130 11.74 3.53 3.46
CA THR A 130 11.80 4.03 2.08
C THR A 130 12.34 5.46 2.01
N GLN A 131 12.52 5.99 0.78
CA GLN A 131 13.01 7.35 0.59
C GLN A 131 11.97 8.41 0.97
N LYS A 132 10.68 8.10 0.81
CA LYS A 132 9.59 9.00 1.20
C LYS A 132 8.44 8.25 1.87
N GLY A 133 8.26 8.50 3.17
CA GLY A 133 7.17 7.94 3.96
C GLY A 133 5.96 8.87 4.08
N PHE A 134 4.81 8.31 4.46
CA PHE A 134 3.63 9.10 4.82
C PHE A 134 3.79 9.73 6.21
N GLY A 135 3.47 11.02 6.34
CA GLY A 135 3.55 11.74 7.61
C GLY A 135 4.46 12.96 7.51
N ARG A 136 5.72 12.89 7.94
CA ARG A 136 6.62 14.06 7.89
C ARG A 136 7.07 14.41 6.47
N ASP A 137 7.30 13.39 5.64
CA ASP A 137 7.96 13.57 4.35
C ASP A 137 6.96 13.89 3.22
N ARG A 138 5.72 13.40 3.31
CA ARG A 138 4.61 13.74 2.40
C ARG A 138 3.38 14.17 3.21
N ARG A 139 2.98 15.45 3.06
CA ARG A 139 1.82 16.06 3.72
C ARG A 139 0.95 16.78 2.71
N LEU A 140 -0.28 16.29 2.53
CA LEU A 140 -1.28 16.96 1.71
C LEU A 140 -2.41 17.52 2.57
N PRO A 141 -3.12 18.56 2.11
CA PRO A 141 -4.31 19.04 2.79
C PRO A 141 -5.40 17.96 2.82
N LEU A 142 -6.15 17.89 3.93
CA LEU A 142 -7.30 16.97 4.06
C LEU A 142 -8.44 17.37 3.14
N VAL A 143 -8.77 18.67 3.12
CA VAL A 143 -9.73 19.24 2.17
C VAL A 143 -8.92 19.66 0.95
N ASN A 144 -8.94 18.81 -0.06
CA ASN A 144 -8.22 19.04 -1.31
C ASN A 144 -9.18 18.89 -2.50
N ARG A 145 -9.25 19.92 -3.36
CA ARG A 145 -9.95 19.88 -4.65
C ARG A 145 -9.00 20.00 -5.85
N TYR A 146 -7.69 20.02 -5.60
CA TYR A 146 -6.70 19.92 -6.66
C TYR A 146 -6.90 18.59 -7.40
N ARG A 147 -6.97 18.65 -8.72
CA ARG A 147 -7.22 17.47 -9.57
C ARG A 147 -5.99 17.00 -10.34
N GLY A 148 -4.83 17.65 -10.16
CA GLY A 148 -3.70 17.42 -11.05
C GLY A 148 -3.93 18.16 -12.36
#